data_AF-A0A6G3S969-F1
#
_entry.id   AF-A0A6G3S969-F1
#
_cell.length_a   1.000
_cell.length_b   1.000
_cell.length_c   1.000
_cell.angle_alpha   90.00
_cell.angle_beta   90.00
_cell.angle_gamma   90.00
#
_symmetry.space_group_name_H-M   'P 1'
#
loop_
_entity.id
_entity.type
_entity.pdbx_description
1 polymer ?
#
loop_
_entity_poly.entity_id
_entity_poly.type
_entity_poly.pdbx_seq_one_letter_code
_entity_poly.pdbx_strand_id
1 'polypeptide(L)'
;MLWVLFLVLACAAAALSCARLCLAAVRAADGERAAGDRHRGRELSLYETAFLSGGPVRVADVTLVSMARSRRLLLAHTGWATVVDPVGEDDMERALIGAIGPEGQSRIAPLRAAAAAGDA
;
A
#
# COMPACT_ATOMS: atom_id res chain seq x y z
N MET A 1 -30.18 -43.32 8.30
CA MET A 1 -30.28 -42.38 7.16
C MET A 1 -30.10 -40.92 7.57
N LEU A 2 -30.86 -40.40 8.55
CA LEU A 2 -30.75 -39.00 9.05
C LEU A 2 -29.31 -38.47 9.22
N TRP A 3 -28.37 -39.27 9.74
CA TRP A 3 -26.98 -38.87 9.94
C TRP A 3 -26.26 -38.41 8.64
N VAL A 4 -26.63 -38.99 7.48
CA VAL A 4 -26.10 -38.57 6.17
C VAL A 4 -26.66 -37.19 5.78
N LEU A 5 -27.91 -36.89 6.12
CA LEU A 5 -28.51 -35.57 5.88
C LEU A 5 -27.83 -34.50 6.72
N PHE A 6 -27.52 -34.79 8.00
CA PHE A 6 -26.74 -33.89 8.85
C PHE A 6 -25.31 -33.66 8.31
N LEU A 7 -24.63 -34.72 7.83
CA LEU A 7 -23.30 -34.60 7.23
C LEU A 7 -23.31 -33.74 5.95
N VAL A 8 -24.27 -33.96 5.05
CA VAL A 8 -24.46 -33.17 3.83
C VAL A 8 -24.76 -31.70 4.16
N LEU A 9 -25.63 -31.45 5.15
CA LEU A 9 -25.95 -30.08 5.59
C LEU A 9 -24.72 -29.35 6.16
N ALA A 10 -23.90 -30.03 6.97
CA ALA A 10 -22.68 -29.48 7.52
C ALA A 10 -21.65 -29.15 6.43
N CYS A 11 -21.43 -30.07 5.48
CA CYS A 11 -20.54 -29.85 4.33
C CYS A 11 -21.03 -28.67 3.46
N ALA A 12 -22.33 -28.57 3.19
CA ALA A 12 -22.92 -27.45 2.45
C ALA A 12 -22.71 -26.11 3.19
N ALA A 13 -22.93 -26.07 4.50
CA ALA A 13 -22.71 -24.86 5.31
C ALA A 13 -21.23 -24.42 5.35
N ALA A 14 -20.30 -25.37 5.42
CA ALA A 14 -18.86 -25.10 5.36
C ALA A 14 -18.45 -24.54 3.98
N ALA A 15 -18.90 -25.17 2.89
CA ALA A 15 -18.64 -24.72 1.53
C ALA A 15 -19.22 -23.33 1.25
N LEU A 16 -20.46 -23.07 1.67
CA LEU A 16 -21.10 -21.75 1.59
C LEU A 16 -20.34 -20.67 2.37
N SER A 17 -19.86 -21.00 3.58
CA SER A 17 -19.08 -20.08 4.41
C SER A 17 -17.75 -19.72 3.75
N CYS A 18 -17.02 -20.71 3.23
CA CYS A 18 -15.77 -20.51 2.50
C CYS A 18 -15.99 -19.67 1.23
N ALA A 19 -16.99 -20.02 0.42
CA ALA A 19 -17.33 -19.27 -0.79
C ALA A 19 -17.71 -17.81 -0.50
N ARG A 20 -18.47 -17.55 0.59
CA ARG A 20 -18.79 -16.18 1.01
C ARG A 20 -17.57 -15.40 1.50
N LEU A 21 -16.61 -16.04 2.17
CA LEU A 21 -15.36 -15.42 2.58
C LEU A 21 -14.49 -15.05 1.36
N CYS A 22 -14.31 -15.97 0.41
CA CYS A 22 -13.59 -15.70 -0.84
C CYS A 22 -14.26 -14.57 -1.65
N LEU A 23 -15.59 -14.59 -1.78
CA LEU A 23 -16.33 -13.52 -2.46
C LEU A 23 -16.24 -12.17 -1.72
N ALA A 24 -16.14 -12.16 -0.39
CA ALA A 24 -15.92 -10.93 0.37
C ALA A 24 -14.50 -10.37 0.13
N ALA A 25 -13.47 -11.22 0.13
CA ALA A 25 -12.10 -10.83 -0.15
C ALA A 25 -11.92 -10.29 -1.58
N VAL A 26 -12.50 -10.95 -2.57
CA VAL A 26 -12.49 -10.48 -3.98
C VAL A 26 -13.22 -9.15 -4.11
N ARG A 27 -14.39 -8.99 -3.49
CA ARG A 27 -15.14 -7.71 -3.51
C ARG A 27 -14.43 -6.57 -2.78
N ALA A 28 -13.60 -6.85 -1.79
CA ALA A 28 -12.75 -5.84 -1.17
C ALA A 28 -11.67 -5.35 -2.15
N ALA A 29 -10.92 -6.28 -2.75
CA ALA A 29 -9.89 -5.95 -3.75
C ALA A 29 -10.46 -5.27 -5.01
N ASP A 30 -11.63 -5.69 -5.49
CA ASP A 30 -12.33 -5.04 -6.60
C ASP A 30 -12.96 -3.70 -6.18
N GLY A 31 -13.28 -3.52 -4.90
CA GLY A 31 -13.66 -2.24 -4.31
C GLY A 31 -12.50 -1.24 -4.32
N GLU A 32 -11.31 -1.67 -3.92
CA GLU A 32 -10.07 -0.87 -3.96
C GLU A 32 -9.73 -0.46 -5.41
N ARG A 33 -9.78 -1.41 -6.36
CA ARG A 33 -9.59 -1.14 -7.80
C ARG A 33 -10.64 -0.18 -8.37
N ALA A 34 -11.92 -0.43 -8.10
CA ALA A 34 -13.02 0.34 -8.68
C ALA A 34 -13.22 1.71 -8.00
N ALA A 35 -12.67 1.93 -6.80
CA ALA A 35 -12.52 3.27 -6.22
C ALA A 35 -11.53 4.10 -7.06
N GLY A 36 -10.36 3.53 -7.37
CA GLY A 36 -9.35 4.17 -8.24
C GLY A 36 -9.89 4.53 -9.63
N ASP A 37 -10.75 3.69 -10.22
CA ASP A 37 -11.26 3.92 -11.58
C ASP A 37 -12.50 4.83 -11.65
N ARG A 38 -13.28 4.94 -10.56
CA ARG A 38 -14.44 5.85 -10.48
C ARG A 38 -14.08 7.29 -10.11
N HIS A 39 -12.88 7.56 -9.57
CA HIS A 39 -12.44 8.91 -9.17
C HIS A 39 -11.87 9.77 -10.31
N ARG A 40 -12.55 9.76 -11.47
CA ARG A 40 -12.25 10.64 -12.62
C ARG A 40 -12.87 12.04 -12.53
N GLY A 41 -13.45 12.41 -11.38
CA GLY A 41 -14.04 13.73 -11.11
C GLY A 41 -13.07 14.79 -10.59
N ARG A 42 -11.76 14.66 -10.86
CA ARG A 42 -10.66 15.43 -10.23
C ARG A 42 -10.78 15.52 -8.69
N GLU A 43 -11.04 14.38 -8.07
CA GLU A 43 -10.64 14.14 -6.68
C GLU A 43 -9.13 14.39 -6.51
N LEU A 44 -8.73 14.81 -5.30
CA LEU A 44 -7.33 15.00 -4.94
C LEU A 44 -6.63 13.64 -4.82
N SER A 45 -5.46 13.50 -5.45
CA SER A 45 -4.62 12.32 -5.26
C SER A 45 -4.15 12.18 -3.80
N LEU A 46 -3.62 11.00 -3.46
CA LEU A 46 -3.00 10.73 -2.16
C LEU A 46 -1.91 11.78 -1.84
N TYR A 47 -1.08 12.14 -2.82
CA TYR A 47 0.01 13.10 -2.67
C TYR A 47 -0.47 14.56 -2.61
N GLU A 48 -1.46 14.96 -3.43
CA GLU A 48 -2.09 16.30 -3.30
C GLU A 48 -2.77 16.46 -1.92
N THR A 49 -3.44 15.41 -1.44
CA THR A 49 -4.07 15.40 -0.10
C THR A 49 -3.04 15.43 1.03
N ALA A 50 -1.93 14.70 0.88
CA ALA A 50 -0.80 14.74 1.81
C ALA A 50 -0.17 16.15 1.85
N PHE A 51 0.04 16.78 0.69
CA PHE A 51 0.56 18.14 0.59
C PHE A 51 -0.37 19.17 1.25
N LEU A 52 -1.68 19.12 0.98
CA LEU A 52 -2.65 20.04 1.58
C LEU A 52 -2.85 19.83 3.10
N SER A 53 -2.58 18.63 3.63
CA SER A 53 -2.74 18.31 5.05
C SER A 53 -1.45 18.40 5.89
N GLY A 54 -0.28 18.59 5.28
CA GLY A 54 0.99 18.70 6.02
C GLY A 54 2.23 19.07 5.20
N GLY A 55 2.06 19.66 4.02
CA GLY A 55 3.16 20.09 3.14
C GLY A 55 3.98 18.93 2.55
N PRO A 56 5.14 19.23 1.95
CA PRO A 56 5.95 18.22 1.26
C PRO A 56 6.55 17.18 2.21
N VAL A 57 6.76 17.52 3.49
CA VAL A 57 7.17 16.55 4.53
C VAL A 57 6.13 15.45 4.71
N ARG A 58 4.82 15.80 4.68
CA ARG A 58 3.73 14.82 4.76
C ARG A 58 3.63 13.99 3.48
N VAL A 59 3.95 14.54 2.30
CA VAL A 59 4.05 13.75 1.06
C VAL A 59 5.13 12.67 1.24
N ALA A 60 6.35 13.04 1.64
CA ALA A 60 7.44 12.10 1.84
C ALA A 60 7.15 11.04 2.94
N ASP A 61 6.52 11.42 4.06
CA ASP A 61 6.01 10.45 5.06
C ASP A 61 5.05 9.44 4.43
N VAL A 62 4.10 9.91 3.61
CA VAL A 62 3.04 9.09 3.01
C VAL A 62 3.60 8.16 1.93
N THR A 63 4.52 8.62 1.07
CA THR A 63 5.17 7.75 0.07
C THR A 63 6.00 6.66 0.74
N LEU A 64 6.81 7.00 1.76
CA LEU A 64 7.58 6.00 2.53
C LEU A 64 6.68 4.93 3.17
N VAL A 65 5.55 5.32 3.75
CA VAL A 65 4.58 4.38 4.34
C VAL A 65 3.83 3.59 3.26
N SER A 66 3.55 4.18 2.09
CA SER A 66 2.95 3.49 0.95
C SER A 66 3.86 2.37 0.44
N MET A 67 5.11 2.69 0.09
CA MET A 67 6.14 1.74 -0.34
C MET A 67 6.34 0.61 0.68
N ALA A 68 6.31 0.94 1.98
CA ALA A 68 6.44 -0.05 3.05
C ALA A 68 5.24 -0.99 3.16
N ARG A 69 4.00 -0.48 2.99
CA ARG A 69 2.80 -1.32 2.92
C ARG A 69 2.78 -2.21 1.68
N SER A 70 3.25 -1.70 0.54
CA SER A 70 3.44 -2.45 -0.71
C SER A 70 4.66 -3.39 -0.69
N ARG A 71 5.40 -3.47 0.42
CA ARG A 71 6.62 -4.28 0.60
C ARG A 71 7.82 -3.93 -0.30
N ARG A 72 7.77 -2.80 -1.02
CA ARG A 72 8.88 -2.28 -1.83
C ARG A 72 10.01 -1.68 -0.99
N LEU A 73 9.72 -1.34 0.27
CA LEU A 73 10.67 -0.69 1.18
C LEU A 73 10.51 -1.23 2.62
N LEU A 74 11.61 -1.39 3.34
CA LEU A 74 11.63 -1.78 4.76
C LEU A 74 11.96 -0.56 5.62
N LEU A 75 11.04 -0.19 6.52
CA LEU A 75 11.25 0.86 7.52
C LEU A 75 11.69 0.21 8.85
N ALA A 76 12.98 0.31 9.17
CA ALA A 76 13.52 -0.22 10.40
C ALA A 76 13.25 0.73 11.59
N HIS A 77 12.92 0.16 12.75
CA HIS A 77 12.71 0.89 14.01
C HIS A 77 13.94 1.70 14.47
N THR A 78 15.12 1.40 13.91
CA THR A 78 16.39 2.13 14.11
C THR A 78 16.51 3.41 13.26
N GLY A 79 15.47 3.78 12.49
CA GLY A 79 15.45 5.01 11.69
C GLY A 79 16.03 4.88 10.28
N TRP A 80 16.09 3.66 9.74
CA TRP A 80 16.58 3.37 8.38
C TRP A 80 15.47 2.95 7.43
N ALA A 81 15.57 3.38 6.18
CA ALA A 81 14.80 2.90 5.04
C ALA A 81 15.71 2.05 4.16
N THR A 82 15.26 0.85 3.80
CA THR A 82 15.98 -0.06 2.89
C THR A 82 15.08 -0.44 1.73
N VAL A 83 15.52 -0.22 0.49
CA VAL A 83 14.82 -0.64 -0.72
C VAL A 83 14.82 -2.17 -0.81
N VAL A 84 13.64 -2.74 -1.00
CA VAL A 84 13.41 -4.18 -1.20
C VAL A 84 13.13 -4.47 -2.68
N ASP A 85 12.44 -3.54 -3.35
CA ASP A 85 12.19 -3.56 -4.79
C ASP A 85 12.60 -2.18 -5.38
N PRO A 86 13.58 -2.12 -6.30
CA PRO A 86 14.03 -0.87 -6.91
C PRO A 86 13.08 -0.35 -8.01
N VAL A 87 11.98 -1.05 -8.32
CA VAL A 87 10.98 -0.61 -9.30
C VAL A 87 9.89 0.21 -8.61
N GLY A 88 10.04 1.53 -8.58
CA GLY A 88 9.00 2.45 -8.13
C GLY A 88 7.84 2.55 -9.14
N GLU A 89 6.60 2.46 -8.67
CA GLU A 89 5.39 2.47 -9.51
C GLU A 89 5.01 3.87 -10.02
N ASP A 90 5.40 4.92 -9.29
CA ASP A 90 5.12 6.32 -9.64
C ASP A 90 6.37 7.22 -9.56
N ASP A 91 6.22 8.52 -9.83
CA ASP A 91 7.33 9.48 -9.80
C ASP A 91 7.85 9.76 -8.38
N MET A 92 7.01 9.69 -7.34
CA MET A 92 7.40 9.92 -5.95
C MET A 92 8.16 8.72 -5.37
N GLU A 93 7.74 7.49 -5.71
CA GLU A 93 8.50 6.29 -5.36
C GLU A 93 9.86 6.27 -6.07
N ARG A 94 9.91 6.62 -7.36
CA ARG A 94 11.18 6.67 -8.11
C ARG A 94 12.12 7.76 -7.59
N ALA A 95 11.61 8.94 -7.21
CA ALA A 95 12.39 9.98 -6.55
C ALA A 95 12.96 9.51 -5.20
N LEU A 96 12.17 8.84 -4.36
CA LEU A 96 12.67 8.28 -3.09
C LEU A 96 13.71 7.17 -3.28
N ILE A 97 13.55 6.31 -4.29
CA ILE A 97 14.57 5.29 -4.62
C ILE A 97 15.87 5.96 -5.10
N GLY A 98 15.76 7.00 -5.93
CA GLY A 98 16.91 7.84 -6.34
C GLY A 98 17.63 8.49 -5.15
N ALA A 99 16.89 9.09 -4.22
CA ALA A 99 17.42 9.74 -3.02
C ALA A 99 17.94 8.77 -1.95
N ILE A 100 17.57 7.48 -2.00
CA ILE A 100 18.23 6.42 -1.21
C ILE A 100 19.56 6.03 -1.86
N GLY A 101 19.64 6.04 -3.20
CA GLY A 101 20.86 5.78 -3.96
C GLY A 101 21.22 4.29 -4.10
N PRO A 102 22.36 4.00 -4.77
CA PRO A 102 22.73 2.63 -5.17
C PRO A 102 23.06 1.69 -4.01
N GLU A 103 23.37 2.23 -2.82
CA GLU A 103 23.56 1.46 -1.59
C GLU A 103 22.27 0.79 -1.08
N GLY A 104 21.11 1.16 -1.63
CA GLY A 104 19.80 0.59 -1.29
C GLY A 104 19.31 0.89 0.13
N GLN A 105 20.05 1.67 0.93
CA GLN A 105 19.68 2.02 2.30
C GLN A 105 20.05 3.48 2.64
N SER A 106 19.14 4.16 3.36
CA SER A 106 19.37 5.53 3.83
C SER A 106 18.65 5.78 5.16
N ARG A 107 19.00 6.87 5.86
CA ARG A 107 18.33 7.25 7.12
C ARG A 107 17.05 8.02 6.82
N ILE A 108 15.95 7.61 7.44
CA ILE A 108 14.60 8.16 7.20
C ILE A 108 14.56 9.68 7.41
N ALA A 109 15.21 10.21 8.45
CA ALA A 109 15.17 11.63 8.78
C ALA A 109 15.78 12.55 7.69
N PRO A 110 17.04 12.38 7.24
CA PRO A 110 17.59 13.16 6.14
C PRO A 110 16.93 12.83 4.78
N LEU A 111 16.58 11.57 4.52
CA LEU A 111 15.88 11.17 3.28
C LEU A 111 14.56 11.95 3.12
N ARG A 112 13.75 12.01 4.19
CA ARG A 112 12.50 12.79 4.22
C ARG A 112 12.75 14.30 4.07
N ALA A 113 13.87 14.82 4.56
CA ALA A 113 14.21 16.23 4.40
C ALA A 113 14.56 16.57 2.94
N ALA A 114 15.41 15.77 2.28
CA ALA A 114 15.75 15.91 0.88
C ALA A 114 14.52 15.76 -0.04
N ALA A 115 13.71 14.71 0.17
CA ALA A 115 12.47 14.49 -0.57
C ALA A 115 11.43 15.61 -0.35
N ALA A 116 11.44 16.27 0.81
CA ALA A 116 10.57 17.43 1.08
C ALA A 116 11.10 18.76 0.54
N ALA A 117 12.41 18.86 0.27
CA ALA A 117 13.05 20.00 -0.38
C ALA A 117 12.96 19.92 -1.92
N GLY A 118 12.87 18.71 -2.47
CA GLY A 118 12.93 18.45 -3.92
C GLY A 118 14.34 18.12 -4.42
N ASP A 119 15.26 17.73 -3.52
CA ASP A 119 16.66 17.39 -3.83
C ASP A 119 16.81 15.92 -4.31
N ALA A 120 15.86 15.41 -5.13
CA ALA A 120 15.69 14.00 -5.48
C ALA A 120 15.41 13.76 -6.96
#